data_AF-A0A7W7CDX3-F1
#
_entry.id   AF-A0A7W7CDX3-F1
#
_cell.length_a   1.000
_cell.length_b   1.000
_cell.length_c   1.000
_cell.angle_alpha   90.00
_cell.angle_beta   90.00
_cell.angle_gamma   90.00
#
_symmetry.space_group_name_H-M   'P 1'
#
loop_
_entity.id
_entity.type
_entity.pdbx_description
1 polymer ?
#
loop_
_entity_poly.entity_id
_entity_poly.type
_entity_poly.pdbx_seq_one_letter_code
_entity_poly.pdbx_strand_id
1 'polypeptide(L)' 'MSHRARSARRLATLLSARSGVSVSVRYDRELRRYRVVWASGPDQAQMQTFAVTSVAAVPDFTVGELFWHRTPA' A
#
# COMPACT_ATOMS: atom_id res chain seq x y z
N MET A 1 -18.99 -3.98 -2.02
CA MET A 1 -17.55 -3.67 -1.84
C MET A 1 -17.05 -4.45 -0.61
N SER A 2 -16.05 -5.32 -0.74
CA SER A 2 -15.65 -6.23 0.35
C SER A 2 -14.92 -5.51 1.50
N HIS A 3 -14.90 -6.12 2.70
CA HIS A 3 -14.14 -5.62 3.85
C HIS A 3 -12.69 -5.35 3.50
N ARG A 4 -12.03 -6.33 2.87
CA ARG A 4 -10.63 -6.25 2.44
C ARG A 4 -10.38 -5.11 1.44
N ALA A 5 -11.33 -4.83 0.54
CA ALA A 5 -11.23 -3.70 -0.39
C ALA A 5 -11.40 -2.34 0.31
N ARG A 6 -12.13 -2.26 1.42
CA ARG A 6 -12.21 -1.06 2.26
C ARG A 6 -10.91 -0.86 3.03
N SER A 7 -10.37 -1.93 3.61
CA SER A 7 -9.09 -1.92 4.31
C SER A 7 -7.93 -1.54 3.39
N ALA A 8 -7.95 -1.98 2.13
CA ALA A 8 -6.96 -1.58 1.11
C ALA A 8 -7.00 -0.07 0.85
N ARG A 9 -8.19 0.51 0.71
CA ARG A 9 -8.35 1.96 0.56
C ARG A 9 -7.84 2.71 1.79
N ARG A 10 -8.16 2.22 2.99
CA ARG A 10 -7.68 2.82 4.24
C ARG A 10 -6.15 2.80 4.32
N LEU A 11 -5.52 1.68 3.96
CA LEU A 11 -4.06 1.57 3.88
C LEU A 11 -3.49 2.57 2.86
N ALA A 12 -4.09 2.70 1.68
CA ALA A 12 -3.69 3.67 0.66
C ALA A 12 -3.72 5.11 1.20
N THR A 13 -4.79 5.48 1.91
CA THR A 13 -4.91 6.79 2.55
C THR A 13 -3.84 7.03 3.62
N LEU A 14 -3.58 6.05 4.49
CA LEU A 14 -2.56 6.17 5.54
C LEU A 14 -1.16 6.33 4.95
N LEU A 15 -0.83 5.50 3.95
CA LEU A 15 0.45 5.59 3.25
C LEU A 15 0.59 6.93 2.54
N SER A 16 -0.47 7.43 1.90
CA SER A 16 -0.42 8.73 1.23
C SER A 16 -0.19 9.86 2.21
N ALA A 17 -0.92 9.88 3.33
CA ALA A 17 -0.78 10.88 4.37
C ALA A 17 0.63 10.89 4.98
N ARG A 18 1.25 9.72 5.15
CA ARG A 18 2.56 9.59 5.78
C ARG A 18 3.73 9.87 4.83
N SER A 19 3.60 9.46 3.57
CA SER A 19 4.65 9.63 2.55
C SER A 19 4.60 10.98 1.85
N GLY A 20 3.48 11.71 1.97
CA GLY A 20 3.27 12.97 1.24
C GLY A 20 3.02 12.78 -0.26
N VAL A 21 2.90 11.54 -0.74
CA VAL A 21 2.67 11.23 -2.15
C VAL A 21 1.39 10.42 -2.34
N SER A 22 0.79 10.46 -3.53
CA SER A 22 -0.40 9.67 -3.82
C SER A 22 -0.05 8.19 -3.92
N VAL A 23 -0.65 7.37 -3.05
CA VAL A 23 -0.48 5.92 -3.02
C VAL A 23 -1.81 5.24 -3.37
N SER A 24 -1.76 4.26 -4.27
CA SER A 24 -2.90 3.41 -4.63
C SER A 24 -2.64 1.96 -4.22
N VAL A 25 -3.61 1.33 -3.57
CA VAL A 25 -3.57 -0.10 -3.23
C VAL A 25 -4.67 -0.81 -4.02
N ARG A 26 -4.29 -1.72 -4.92
CA ARG A 26 -5.20 -2.41 -5.84
C ARG A 26 -4.98 -3.91 -5.78
N TYR A 27 -6.04 -4.69 -5.90
CA TYR A 27 -5.90 -6.13 -6.00
C TYR A 27 -5.44 -6.51 -7.42
N ASP A 28 -4.30 -7.16 -7.49
CA ASP A 28 -3.75 -7.75 -8.71
C ASP A 28 -4.25 -9.20 -8.81
N ARG A 29 -5.01 -9.49 -9.87
CA ARG A 29 -5.62 -10.81 -10.07
C ARG A 29 -4.62 -11.86 -10.56
N GLU A 30 -3.56 -11.44 -11.26
CA GLU A 30 -2.53 -12.34 -11.78
C GLU A 30 -1.64 -12.84 -10.65
N LEU A 31 -1.20 -11.92 -9.80
CA LEU A 31 -0.41 -12.24 -8.60
C LEU A 31 -1.25 -12.72 -7.42
N ARG A 32 -2.59 -12.62 -7.52
CA ARG A 32 -3.58 -12.85 -6.44
C ARG A 32 -3.25 -12.10 -5.15
N ARG A 33 -2.63 -10.91 -5.26
CA ARG A 33 -2.11 -10.11 -4.14
C ARG A 33 -2.50 -8.65 -4.27
N TYR A 34 -2.43 -7.89 -3.19
CA TYR A 34 -2.63 -6.45 -3.25
C TYR A 34 -1.30 -5.77 -3.63
N ARG A 35 -1.34 -4.98 -4.70
CA ARG A 35 -0.24 -4.17 -5.20
C ARG A 35 -0.39 -2.74 -4.70
N VAL A 36 0.67 -2.23 -4.08
CA VAL A 36 0.85 -0.84 -3.69
C VAL A 36 1.62 -0.13 -4.80
N VAL A 37 1.04 0.95 -5.34
CA VAL A 37 1.57 1.71 -6.47
C VAL A 37 1.71 3.18 -6.11
N TRP A 38 2.86 3.77 -6.44
CA TRP A 38 3.16 5.20 -6.31
C TRP A 38 4.21 5.61 -7.35
N ALA A 39 4.25 6.87 -7.74
CA ALA A 39 5.09 7.34 -8.86
C ALA A 39 6.36 8.12 -8.43
N SER A 40 6.31 8.85 -7.33
CA SER A 40 7.41 9.72 -6.90
C SER A 40 7.56 9.74 -5.38
N GLY A 41 8.61 10.40 -4.89
CA GLY A 41 8.93 10.44 -3.48
C GLY A 41 9.70 9.20 -3.00
N PRO A 42 9.34 8.64 -1.83
CA PRO A 42 10.15 7.65 -1.13
C PRO A 42 10.44 6.43 -2.00
N ASP A 43 11.60 5.83 -1.76
CA ASP A 43 11.93 4.54 -2.34
C ASP A 43 11.07 3.43 -1.73
N GLN A 44 11.22 2.22 -2.27
CA GLN A 44 10.45 1.07 -1.82
C GLN A 44 10.73 0.71 -0.34
N ALA A 45 11.98 0.82 0.12
CA ALA A 45 12.34 0.48 1.49
C ALA A 45 11.67 1.42 2.48
N GLN A 46 11.71 2.73 2.21
CA GLN A 46 11.07 3.73 3.04
C GLN A 46 9.54 3.60 3.02
N MET A 47 8.94 3.29 1.87
CA MET A 47 7.51 3.01 1.78
C MET A 47 7.10 1.77 2.59
N GLN A 48 7.93 0.71 2.57
CA GLN A 48 7.72 -0.48 3.40
C GLN A 48 7.80 -0.15 4.90
N THR A 49 8.72 0.70 5.33
CA THR A 49 8.78 1.18 6.72
C THR A 49 7.50 1.92 7.14
N PHE A 50 6.97 2.79 6.28
CA PHE A 50 5.68 3.45 6.53
C PHE A 50 4.54 2.44 6.64
N ALA A 51 4.55 1.42 5.79
CA ALA A 51 3.57 0.36 5.82
C ALA A 51 3.62 -0.41 7.13
N VAL A 52 4.78 -0.89 7.58
CA VAL A 52 4.94 -1.64 8.86
C VAL A 52 4.21 -0.94 10.01
N THR A 53 4.38 0.38 10.14
CA THR A 53 3.70 1.16 11.19
C THR A 53 2.20 1.35 10.94
N SER A 54 1.76 1.39 9.68
CA SER A 54 0.37 1.63 9.29
C SER A 54 -0.49 0.35 9.32
N VAL A 55 0.12 -0.83 9.15
CA VAL A 55 -0.59 -2.12 9.16
C VAL A 55 -1.19 -2.42 10.54
N ALA A 56 -0.60 -1.89 11.62
CA ALA A 56 -1.21 -1.96 12.95
C ALA A 56 -2.63 -1.35 13.00
N ALA A 57 -2.93 -0.37 12.14
CA ALA A 57 -4.25 0.24 12.02
C ALA A 57 -5.16 -0.45 10.98
N VAL A 58 -4.64 -1.43 10.24
CA VAL A 58 -5.33 -2.16 9.17
C VAL A 58 -4.96 -3.65 9.25
N PRO A 59 -5.55 -4.42 10.18
CA PRO A 59 -5.14 -5.79 10.48
C PRO A 59 -5.45 -6.80 9.35
N ASP A 60 -6.22 -6.41 8.34
CA ASP A 60 -6.52 -7.25 7.16
C ASP A 60 -5.33 -7.48 6.22
N PHE A 61 -4.20 -6.81 6.47
CA PHE A 61 -2.99 -6.90 5.66
C PHE A 61 -1.79 -7.27 6.51
N THR A 62 -0.80 -7.89 5.87
CA THR A 62 0.57 -7.96 6.38
C THR A 62 1.49 -7.36 5.32
N VAL A 63 2.60 -6.73 5.72
CA VAL A 63 3.53 -6.09 4.77
C VAL A 63 4.06 -7.10 3.75
N GLY A 64 4.24 -8.37 4.15
CA GLY A 64 4.70 -9.46 3.28
C GLY A 64 3.69 -9.91 2.22
N GLU A 65 2.39 -9.65 2.42
CA GLU A 65 1.34 -9.95 1.43
C GLU A 65 1.22 -8.87 0.34
N LEU A 66 1.85 -7.71 0.55
CA LEU A 66 1.80 -6.58 -0.36
C LEU A 66 2.89 -6.67 -1.41
N PHE A 67 2.50 -6.48 -2.66
CA PHE A 67 3.43 -6.30 -3.77
C PHE A 67 3.71 -4.81 -3.96
N TRP A 68 4.96 -4.44 -4.20
CA TRP A 68 5.38 -3.05 -4.26
C TRP A 68 5.76 -2.70 -5.68
N HIS A 69 5.21 -1.61 -6.21
CA HIS A 69 5.52 -1.16 -7.55
C HIS A 69 5.64 0.37 -7.59
N ARG A 70 6.88 0.84 -7.67
CA ARG A 70 7.16 2.26 -7.91
C ARG A 70 7.19 2.48 -9.42
N THR A 71 6.23 3.24 -9.95
CA THR A 71 6.32 3.69 -11.34
C THR A 71 7.36 4.80 -11.41
N PRO A 72 8.25 4.82 -12.42
CA PRO A 72 9.04 6.02 -12.68
C PRO A 72 8.08 7.18 -13.00
N ALA A 73 8.38 8.37 -12.48
CA ALA A 73 7.67 9.60 -12.78
C ALA A 73 7.91 10.03 -14.24
#